data_AF-A0A5B7ZUG6-F1
#
_entry.id   AF-A0A5B7ZUG6-F1
#
_cell.length_a   1.000
_cell.length_b   1.000
_cell.length_c   1.000
_cell.angle_alpha   90.00
_cell.angle_beta   90.00
_cell.angle_gamma   90.00
#
_symmetry.space_group_name_H-M   'P 1'
#
loop_
_entity.id
_entity.type
_entity.pdbx_description
1 polymer ?
#
loop_
_entity_poly.entity_id
_entity_poly.type
_entity_poly.pdbx_seq_one_letter_code
_entity_poly.pdbx_strand_id
1 'polypeptide(L)'
;MNNRFAYSTFLTFAIALIINWLPTESLAQNRQKVKKLEAFMEESYRAGQFSGAVLVAEKGKVIFSKGYGLANREWNLPNTPDTKFRIGSLTKQFTSLLVMQLVEKGQLRLDGHISDYLPDYPKVTGDKITLHHLLTHTSGIPSYTGLPRFIAETSIRPTTPTAFWSTFANLPLEFEPGSKFHYSNSGYFLLGAIIEKVTGKSYAQVLQENILRPLHMDNSGYDLPGTVLAKRAAGYQKTPAGFENAPYLDMTVPYAAGSLYSTVEDLYKWDRALDSDQLLSAASKALMFKPFLNNYGYAWMTARGVLGKDTLTLVEHNGGINGFGSLLTRIPQDQSLIVVLDNQGGEHLTEVDRGLLRILYNQPAAKPKPAPTVAAAPTTAPKPLGSNASPLTSYVGKYQLAPTFFIAITAENSQLFLQATGQSRFELAAETTGHYSIKEVQADIEFVKAASGAVEKLILHQGGRDLPGVKVE
;
A
#
# COMPACT_ATOMS: atom_id res chain seq x y z
N MET A 1 43.45 43.78 65.87
CA MET A 1 42.65 44.68 65.01
C MET A 1 42.95 44.35 63.56
N ASN A 2 41.89 44.10 62.78
CA ASN A 2 41.79 44.11 61.31
C ASN A 2 42.88 43.45 60.44
N ASN A 3 42.55 42.35 59.76
CA ASN A 3 42.04 42.44 58.39
C ASN A 3 41.53 41.09 57.88
N ARG A 4 40.26 41.09 57.44
CA ARG A 4 39.64 40.08 56.58
C ARG A 4 39.93 40.42 55.11
N PHE A 5 39.69 39.44 54.24
CA PHE A 5 39.66 39.45 52.77
C PHE A 5 40.96 39.10 52.06
N ALA A 6 41.00 37.90 51.48
CA ALA A 6 40.93 37.72 50.02
C ALA A 6 41.29 36.29 49.61
N TYR A 7 40.33 35.35 49.56
CA TYR A 7 40.41 34.14 48.71
C TYR A 7 38.99 33.58 48.47
N SER A 8 38.19 34.26 47.65
CA SER A 8 36.92 33.72 47.14
C SER A 8 36.52 34.40 45.84
N THR A 9 37.28 34.19 44.77
CA THR A 9 36.85 34.61 43.41
C THR A 9 37.69 33.98 42.29
N PHE A 10 37.84 32.65 42.25
CA PHE A 10 38.40 32.00 41.05
C PHE A 10 37.75 30.66 40.68
N LEU A 11 36.53 30.39 41.17
CA LEU A 11 35.81 29.17 40.84
C LEU A 11 34.32 29.43 40.51
N THR A 12 34.05 30.46 39.71
CA THR A 12 32.67 30.72 39.23
C THR A 12 32.59 31.30 37.81
N PHE A 13 33.66 31.24 37.03
CA PHE A 13 33.66 31.73 35.64
C PHE A 13 34.02 30.69 34.57
N ALA A 14 34.28 29.43 34.95
CA ALA A 14 34.63 28.36 34.00
C ALA A 14 33.46 27.43 33.63
N ILE A 15 32.28 27.57 34.25
CA ILE A 15 31.10 26.69 33.99
C ILE A 15 30.04 27.38 33.10
N ALA A 16 30.16 28.69 32.83
CA ALA A 16 29.16 29.43 32.06
C ALA A 16 29.39 29.49 30.53
N LEU A 17 30.45 28.85 29.99
CA LEU A 17 30.84 28.99 28.57
C LEU A 17 30.73 27.71 27.73
N ILE A 18 30.19 26.61 28.27
CA ILE A 18 30.02 25.33 27.54
C ILE A 18 28.55 25.08 27.13
N ILE A 19 27.59 25.93 27.51
CA ILE A 19 26.15 25.63 27.34
C ILE A 19 25.53 26.09 26.01
N ASN A 20 26.22 26.81 25.12
CA ASN A 20 25.61 27.38 23.90
C ASN A 20 26.29 27.01 22.57
N TRP A 21 26.83 25.81 22.44
CA TRP A 21 27.19 25.22 21.13
C TRP A 21 26.29 24.01 20.83
N LEU A 22 24.97 24.18 20.95
CA LEU A 22 24.08 23.39 20.09
C LEU A 22 24.33 23.85 18.65
N PRO A 23 24.57 22.96 17.69
CA PRO A 23 24.93 23.35 16.33
C PRO A 23 23.72 24.05 15.69
N THR A 24 23.76 25.38 15.67
CA THR A 24 22.77 26.27 15.05
C THR A 24 22.53 25.93 13.58
N GLU A 25 23.56 25.41 12.90
CA GLU A 25 23.49 24.89 11.54
C GLU A 25 22.52 23.71 11.40
N SER A 26 22.51 22.77 12.34
CA SER A 26 21.61 21.60 12.26
C SER A 26 20.14 21.99 12.41
N LEU A 27 19.85 22.98 13.27
CA LEU A 27 18.50 23.51 13.46
C LEU A 27 18.03 24.33 12.25
N ALA A 28 18.94 25.06 11.60
CA ALA A 28 18.63 25.80 10.38
C ALA A 28 18.38 24.84 9.19
N GLN A 29 19.21 23.81 9.03
CA GLN A 29 19.03 22.78 8.00
C GLN A 29 17.72 22.01 8.18
N ASN A 30 17.39 21.59 9.40
CA ASN A 30 16.12 20.92 9.69
C ASN A 30 14.92 21.83 9.37
N ARG A 31 14.97 23.12 9.76
CA ARG A 31 13.91 24.08 9.41
C ARG A 31 13.74 24.24 7.90
N GLN A 32 14.83 24.28 7.15
CA GLN A 32 14.77 24.38 5.68
C GLN A 32 14.18 23.10 5.06
N LYS A 33 14.53 21.92 5.59
CA LYS A 33 13.98 20.64 5.14
C LYS A 33 12.47 20.56 5.39
N VAL A 34 12.01 20.93 6.59
CA VAL A 34 10.58 20.97 6.94
C VAL A 34 9.80 21.91 6.01
N LYS A 35 10.33 23.10 5.71
CA LYS A 35 9.70 24.02 4.73
C LYS A 35 9.56 23.40 3.34
N LYS A 36 10.53 22.61 2.89
CA LYS A 36 10.45 21.89 1.60
C LYS A 36 9.39 20.80 1.62
N LEU A 37 9.29 20.04 2.72
CA LEU A 37 8.24 19.04 2.91
C LEU A 37 6.85 19.70 2.88
N GLU A 38 6.68 20.81 3.61
CA GLU A 38 5.44 21.58 3.63
C GLU A 38 5.05 22.09 2.24
N ALA A 39 6.00 22.70 1.53
CA ALA A 39 5.76 23.24 0.19
C ALA A 39 5.38 22.14 -0.79
N PHE A 40 6.09 21.00 -0.77
CA PHE A 40 5.78 19.85 -1.62
C PHE A 40 4.36 19.31 -1.37
N MET A 41 4.00 19.11 -0.10
CA MET A 41 2.67 18.60 0.23
C MET A 41 1.55 19.59 -0.08
N GLU A 42 1.79 20.89 0.07
CA GLU A 42 0.85 21.94 -0.34
C GLU A 42 0.66 21.94 -1.87
N GLU A 43 1.74 21.76 -2.64
CA GLU A 43 1.67 21.58 -4.09
C GLU A 43 0.90 20.30 -4.48
N SER A 44 1.14 19.17 -3.79
CA SER A 44 0.42 17.92 -4.03
C SER A 44 -1.08 18.03 -3.75
N TYR A 45 -1.43 18.71 -2.65
CA TYR A 45 -2.82 19.01 -2.32
C TYR A 45 -3.48 19.89 -3.38
N ARG A 46 -2.84 21.01 -3.77
CA ARG A 46 -3.37 21.93 -4.80
C ARG A 46 -3.48 21.30 -6.18
N ALA A 47 -2.59 20.38 -6.51
CA ALA A 47 -2.66 19.57 -7.74
C ALA A 47 -3.81 18.54 -7.72
N GLY A 48 -4.52 18.42 -6.59
CA GLY A 48 -5.57 17.44 -6.37
C GLY A 48 -5.05 16.00 -6.32
N GLN A 49 -3.76 15.83 -5.98
CA GLN A 49 -3.08 14.55 -5.92
C GLN A 49 -3.12 13.92 -4.52
N PHE A 50 -3.40 14.70 -3.48
CA PHE A 50 -3.41 14.21 -2.10
C PHE A 50 -4.51 14.83 -1.24
N SER A 51 -5.17 14.02 -0.42
CA SER A 51 -6.00 14.47 0.71
C SER A 51 -5.89 13.44 1.83
N GLY A 52 -5.30 13.83 2.96
CA GLY A 52 -5.03 12.89 4.05
C GLY A 52 -4.04 13.41 5.07
N ALA A 53 -3.27 12.52 5.70
CA ALA A 53 -2.26 12.86 6.71
C ALA A 53 -0.89 12.26 6.34
N VAL A 54 0.17 12.99 6.68
CA VAL A 54 1.57 12.58 6.43
C VAL A 54 2.40 12.74 7.69
N LEU A 55 3.30 11.80 7.94
CA LEU A 55 4.36 11.91 8.93
C LEU A 55 5.71 11.54 8.30
N VAL A 56 6.74 12.34 8.59
CA VAL A 56 8.14 12.04 8.25
C VAL A 56 8.97 12.10 9.52
N ALA A 57 9.72 11.03 9.77
CA ALA A 57 10.72 10.96 10.82
C ALA A 57 12.12 10.75 10.22
N GLU A 58 13.11 11.40 10.84
CA GLU A 58 14.53 11.30 10.48
C GLU A 58 15.31 10.94 11.75
N LYS A 59 16.20 9.94 11.68
CA LYS A 59 17.08 9.56 12.80
C LYS A 59 16.32 9.36 14.10
N GLY A 60 15.27 8.55 14.06
CA GLY A 60 14.54 8.26 15.27
C GLY A 60 13.45 9.30 15.63
N LYS A 61 13.39 10.48 14.99
CA LYS A 61 12.57 11.62 15.47
C LYS A 61 11.63 12.17 14.41
N VAL A 62 10.39 12.45 14.78
CA VAL A 62 9.43 13.14 13.91
C VAL A 62 9.94 14.55 13.61
N ILE A 63 10.04 14.88 12.32
CA ILE A 63 10.41 16.23 11.83
C ILE A 63 9.23 16.92 11.15
N PHE A 64 8.23 16.16 10.70
CA PHE A 64 7.06 16.68 10.00
C PHE A 64 5.86 15.77 10.26
N SER A 65 4.71 16.34 10.66
CA SER A 65 3.45 15.63 10.85
C SER A 65 2.29 16.59 10.60
N LYS A 66 1.50 16.35 9.55
CA LYS A 66 0.48 17.32 9.10
C LYS A 66 -0.64 16.65 8.30
N GLY A 67 -1.84 17.21 8.43
CA GLY A 67 -3.01 16.87 7.62
C GLY A 67 -3.25 17.88 6.49
N TYR A 68 -3.79 17.39 5.38
CA TYR A 68 -4.09 18.14 4.17
C TYR A 68 -5.46 17.74 3.62
N GLY A 69 -6.22 18.70 3.09
CA GLY A 69 -7.56 18.44 2.57
C GLY A 69 -8.57 18.08 3.68
N LEU A 70 -9.61 17.33 3.30
CA LEU A 70 -10.78 17.10 4.14
C LEU A 70 -10.88 15.63 4.55
N ALA A 71 -10.98 15.38 5.85
CA ALA A 71 -11.33 14.08 6.43
C ALA A 71 -12.78 13.71 6.11
N ASN A 72 -13.65 14.72 6.02
CA ASN A 72 -15.03 14.58 5.58
C ASN A 72 -15.44 15.79 4.75
N ARG A 73 -15.87 15.55 3.51
CA ARG A 73 -16.26 16.58 2.54
C ARG A 73 -17.65 17.13 2.80
N GLU A 74 -18.59 16.29 3.21
CA GLU A 74 -19.99 16.70 3.50
C GLU A 74 -20.05 17.74 4.62
N TRP A 75 -19.18 17.60 5.63
CA TRP A 75 -19.13 18.45 6.81
C TRP A 75 -17.96 19.45 6.79
N ASN A 76 -17.17 19.48 5.71
CA ASN A 76 -15.98 20.31 5.58
C ASN A 76 -15.00 20.17 6.77
N LEU A 77 -14.80 18.94 7.25
CA LEU A 77 -13.89 18.65 8.36
C LEU A 77 -12.48 18.41 7.83
N PRO A 78 -11.45 19.13 8.33
CA PRO A 78 -10.09 19.00 7.84
C PRO A 78 -9.44 17.69 8.29
N ASN A 79 -8.50 17.19 7.47
CA ASN A 79 -7.57 16.16 7.92
C ASN A 79 -6.56 16.75 8.92
N THR A 80 -6.20 15.93 9.90
CA THR A 80 -5.22 16.23 10.95
C THR A 80 -4.33 15.00 11.18
N PRO A 81 -3.17 15.13 11.83
CA PRO A 81 -2.31 13.97 12.14
C PRO A 81 -2.99 12.83 12.90
N ASP A 82 -4.02 13.13 13.69
CA ASP A 82 -4.78 12.14 14.46
C ASP A 82 -6.12 11.73 13.82
N THR A 83 -6.34 12.11 12.56
CA THR A 83 -7.43 11.57 11.75
C THR A 83 -7.20 10.07 11.51
N LYS A 84 -8.24 9.27 11.72
CA LYS A 84 -8.21 7.80 11.59
C LYS A 84 -8.58 7.41 10.16
N PHE A 85 -7.69 6.66 9.51
CA PHE A 85 -7.88 6.15 8.15
C PHE A 85 -7.93 4.62 8.19
N ARG A 86 -8.72 4.01 7.31
CA ARG A 86 -8.56 2.58 7.03
C ARG A 86 -7.21 2.39 6.35
N ILE A 87 -6.41 1.43 6.83
CA ILE A 87 -5.03 1.22 6.34
C ILE A 87 -4.91 0.04 5.37
N GLY A 88 -6.02 -0.61 5.02
CA GLY A 88 -6.04 -1.71 4.04
C GLY A 88 -4.94 -2.73 4.30
N SER A 89 -4.21 -3.11 3.26
CA SER A 89 -3.16 -4.14 3.34
C SER A 89 -1.97 -3.83 4.25
N LEU A 90 -1.78 -2.61 4.78
CA LEU A 90 -0.83 -2.41 5.90
C LEU A 90 -1.18 -3.29 7.11
N THR A 91 -2.46 -3.64 7.27
CA THR A 91 -2.95 -4.64 8.25
C THR A 91 -2.09 -5.91 8.29
N LYS A 92 -1.58 -6.35 7.13
CA LYS A 92 -0.80 -7.58 7.01
C LYS A 92 0.47 -7.57 7.87
N GLN A 93 1.07 -6.39 8.08
CA GLN A 93 2.24 -6.25 8.97
C GLN A 93 1.91 -6.66 10.41
N PHE A 94 0.74 -6.25 10.91
CA PHE A 94 0.26 -6.59 12.23
C PHE A 94 -0.06 -8.08 12.33
N THR A 95 -0.74 -8.63 11.31
CA THR A 95 -1.02 -10.08 11.24
C THR A 95 0.26 -10.91 11.23
N SER A 96 1.27 -10.54 10.43
CA SER A 96 2.57 -11.22 10.41
C SER A 96 3.26 -11.18 11.77
N LEU A 97 3.23 -10.04 12.47
CA LEU A 97 3.83 -9.94 13.80
C LEU A 97 3.10 -10.83 14.81
N LEU A 98 1.76 -10.88 14.79
CA LEU A 98 0.99 -11.78 15.64
C LEU A 98 1.34 -13.25 15.39
N VAL A 99 1.47 -13.65 14.11
CA VAL A 99 1.92 -15.01 13.76
C VAL A 99 3.30 -15.28 14.34
N MET A 100 4.25 -14.37 14.17
CA MET A 100 5.61 -14.52 14.69
C MET A 100 5.65 -14.56 16.23
N GLN A 101 4.80 -13.82 16.93
CA GLN A 101 4.70 -13.90 18.40
C GLN A 101 4.20 -15.28 18.84
N LEU A 102 3.28 -15.89 18.10
CA LEU A 102 2.81 -17.25 18.38
C LEU A 102 3.86 -18.30 18.01
N VAL A 103 4.70 -18.04 17.00
CA VAL A 103 5.88 -18.86 16.68
C VAL A 103 6.90 -18.82 17.81
N GLU A 104 7.24 -17.65 18.35
CA GLU A 104 8.15 -17.52 19.50
C GLU A 104 7.64 -18.26 20.75
N LYS A 105 6.31 -18.32 20.93
CA LYS A 105 5.66 -19.06 22.00
C LYS A 105 5.53 -20.57 21.73
N GLY A 106 6.00 -21.05 20.58
CA GLY A 106 5.89 -22.45 20.16
C GLY A 106 4.46 -22.92 19.84
N GLN A 107 3.52 -21.98 19.69
CA GLN A 107 2.10 -22.28 19.42
C GLN A 107 1.82 -22.43 17.92
N LEU A 108 2.61 -21.77 17.08
CA LEU A 108 2.62 -21.93 15.63
C LEU A 108 4.01 -22.37 15.15
N ARG A 109 4.07 -23.02 13.99
CA ARG A 109 5.30 -23.31 13.27
C ARG A 109 5.21 -22.75 11.86
N LEU A 110 6.30 -22.17 11.36
CA LEU A 110 6.33 -21.60 10.00
C LEU A 110 6.19 -22.68 8.91
N ASP A 111 6.65 -23.89 9.19
CA ASP A 111 6.49 -25.08 8.35
C ASP A 111 5.23 -25.90 8.71
N GLY A 112 4.44 -25.46 9.69
CA GLY A 112 3.15 -26.04 10.01
C GLY A 112 2.15 -25.82 8.88
N HIS A 113 1.31 -26.82 8.63
CA HIS A 113 0.33 -26.81 7.56
C HIS A 113 -0.96 -26.12 8.00
N ILE A 114 -1.79 -25.66 7.05
CA ILE A 114 -3.09 -25.07 7.39
C ILE A 114 -3.94 -26.05 8.21
N SER A 115 -3.97 -27.32 7.81
CA SER A 115 -4.76 -28.38 8.43
C SER A 115 -4.31 -28.74 9.86
N ASP A 116 -3.06 -28.42 10.23
CA ASP A 116 -2.58 -28.58 11.61
C ASP A 116 -3.35 -27.66 12.58
N TYR A 117 -3.83 -26.51 12.08
CA TYR A 117 -4.46 -25.47 12.88
C TYR A 117 -5.95 -25.30 12.59
N LEU A 118 -6.38 -25.53 11.35
CA LEU A 118 -7.77 -25.49 10.91
C LEU A 118 -8.20 -26.89 10.45
N PRO A 119 -8.64 -27.79 11.35
CA PRO A 119 -8.94 -29.18 11.01
C PRO A 119 -10.14 -29.33 10.05
N ASP A 120 -11.00 -28.32 9.99
CA ASP A 120 -12.16 -28.28 9.07
C ASP A 120 -11.76 -27.78 7.66
N TYR A 121 -10.51 -27.33 7.47
CA TYR A 121 -10.01 -26.91 6.16
C TYR A 121 -9.74 -28.14 5.26
N PRO A 122 -10.06 -28.09 3.95
CA PRO A 122 -9.85 -29.22 3.05
C PRO A 122 -8.41 -29.70 3.03
N LYS A 123 -8.17 -30.95 3.44
CA LYS A 123 -6.82 -31.54 3.53
C LYS A 123 -6.05 -31.57 2.22
N VAL A 124 -6.75 -31.71 1.09
CA VAL A 124 -6.13 -31.78 -0.26
C VAL A 124 -5.22 -30.59 -0.55
N THR A 125 -5.60 -29.39 -0.09
CA THR A 125 -4.80 -28.17 -0.19
C THR A 125 -4.16 -27.81 1.16
N GLY A 126 -4.88 -28.03 2.26
CA GLY A 126 -4.44 -27.72 3.61
C GLY A 126 -3.15 -28.42 4.05
N ASP A 127 -2.95 -29.68 3.65
CA ASP A 127 -1.76 -30.47 3.99
C ASP A 127 -0.53 -30.12 3.11
N LYS A 128 -0.69 -29.22 2.12
CA LYS A 128 0.40 -28.79 1.22
C LYS A 128 0.91 -27.38 1.51
N ILE A 129 0.07 -26.55 2.12
CA ILE A 129 0.33 -25.12 2.30
C ILE A 129 0.76 -24.88 3.74
N THR A 130 1.94 -24.28 3.90
CA THR A 130 2.49 -23.91 5.21
C THR A 130 2.17 -22.46 5.57
N LEU A 131 2.33 -22.10 6.84
CA LEU A 131 2.22 -20.71 7.29
C LEU A 131 3.25 -19.81 6.60
N HIS A 132 4.45 -20.31 6.34
CA HIS A 132 5.46 -19.62 5.54
C HIS A 132 4.91 -19.23 4.16
N HIS A 133 4.26 -20.16 3.46
CA HIS A 133 3.67 -19.87 2.15
C HIS A 133 2.55 -18.82 2.21
N LEU A 134 1.76 -18.78 3.28
CA LEU A 134 0.74 -17.75 3.47
C LEU A 134 1.37 -16.36 3.69
N LEU A 135 2.41 -16.28 4.53
CA LEU A 135 3.07 -15.03 4.88
C LEU A 135 3.81 -14.39 3.69
N THR A 136 4.35 -15.22 2.79
CA THR A 136 5.15 -14.79 1.62
C THR A 136 4.37 -14.68 0.31
N HIS A 137 3.05 -14.92 0.32
CA HIS A 137 2.21 -15.00 -0.88
C HIS A 137 2.67 -16.03 -1.92
N THR A 138 3.09 -17.20 -1.44
CA THR A 138 3.51 -18.32 -2.30
C THR A 138 2.63 -19.55 -2.08
N SER A 139 1.38 -19.38 -1.66
CA SER A 139 0.48 -20.50 -1.34
C SER A 139 -0.24 -21.12 -2.54
N GLY A 140 -0.37 -20.38 -3.64
CA GLY A 140 -1.20 -20.77 -4.78
C GLY A 140 -2.70 -20.62 -4.53
N ILE A 141 -3.14 -20.12 -3.36
CA ILE A 141 -4.57 -19.93 -3.06
C ILE A 141 -5.09 -18.71 -3.84
N PRO A 142 -6.16 -18.85 -4.65
CA PRO A 142 -6.81 -17.71 -5.31
C PRO A 142 -7.20 -16.64 -4.30
N SER A 143 -6.92 -15.37 -4.63
CA SER A 143 -7.32 -14.24 -3.78
C SER A 143 -8.84 -14.06 -3.84
N TYR A 144 -9.53 -14.03 -2.70
CA TYR A 144 -10.98 -13.85 -2.64
C TYR A 144 -11.44 -12.54 -3.30
N THR A 145 -10.56 -11.54 -3.35
CA THR A 145 -10.81 -10.24 -4.01
C THR A 145 -10.87 -10.33 -5.53
N GLY A 146 -10.29 -11.39 -6.12
CA GLY A 146 -10.33 -11.67 -7.55
C GLY A 146 -11.44 -12.64 -7.96
N LEU A 147 -12.24 -13.13 -7.02
CA LEU A 147 -13.31 -14.07 -7.31
C LEU A 147 -14.50 -13.38 -8.01
N PRO A 148 -15.23 -14.11 -8.88
CA PRO A 148 -16.42 -13.58 -9.53
C PRO A 148 -17.42 -13.00 -8.53
N ARG A 149 -17.99 -11.84 -8.86
CA ARG A 149 -19.01 -11.14 -8.04
C ARG A 149 -18.51 -10.69 -6.67
N PHE A 150 -17.19 -10.67 -6.43
CA PHE A 150 -16.66 -10.17 -5.16
C PHE A 150 -17.09 -8.73 -4.90
N ILE A 151 -16.80 -7.81 -5.83
CA ILE A 151 -17.14 -6.39 -5.69
C ILE A 151 -18.66 -6.18 -5.63
N ALA A 152 -19.41 -6.76 -6.57
CA ALA A 152 -20.85 -6.50 -6.72
C ALA A 152 -21.73 -7.12 -5.63
N GLU A 153 -21.30 -8.20 -4.97
CA GLU A 153 -22.15 -8.93 -4.03
C GLU A 153 -21.44 -9.31 -2.72
N THR A 154 -20.27 -9.92 -2.80
CA THR A 154 -19.65 -10.55 -1.62
C THR A 154 -19.08 -9.51 -0.66
N SER A 155 -18.47 -8.45 -1.20
CA SER A 155 -17.76 -7.42 -0.43
C SER A 155 -18.69 -6.56 0.44
N ILE A 156 -20.00 -6.53 0.13
CA ILE A 156 -21.00 -5.71 0.83
C ILE A 156 -21.82 -6.51 1.85
N ARG A 157 -21.54 -7.81 2.01
CA ARG A 157 -22.29 -8.69 2.91
C ARG A 157 -21.46 -9.04 4.14
N PRO A 158 -22.01 -8.88 5.35
CA PRO A 158 -21.32 -9.28 6.56
C PRO A 158 -21.08 -10.79 6.57
N THR A 159 -19.97 -11.22 7.16
CA THR A 159 -19.56 -12.62 7.21
C THR A 159 -18.83 -12.96 8.50
N THR A 160 -18.62 -14.25 8.74
CA THR A 160 -17.72 -14.77 9.78
C THR A 160 -16.47 -15.37 9.13
N PRO A 161 -15.33 -15.46 9.84
CA PRO A 161 -14.12 -16.06 9.28
C PRO A 161 -14.37 -17.43 8.65
N THR A 162 -15.02 -18.34 9.38
CA THR A 162 -15.31 -19.71 8.90
C THR A 162 -16.23 -19.73 7.69
N ALA A 163 -17.32 -18.98 7.71
CA ALA A 163 -18.23 -18.91 6.57
C ALA A 163 -17.53 -18.36 5.33
N PHE A 164 -16.65 -17.37 5.51
CA PHE A 164 -15.99 -16.72 4.40
C PHE A 164 -14.88 -17.55 3.78
N TRP A 165 -13.95 -18.09 4.57
CA TRP A 165 -12.84 -18.85 3.99
C TRP A 165 -13.31 -20.14 3.31
N SER A 166 -14.44 -20.70 3.75
CA SER A 166 -15.09 -21.85 3.10
C SER A 166 -15.46 -21.58 1.63
N THR A 167 -15.64 -20.31 1.23
CA THR A 167 -15.97 -19.93 -0.16
C THR A 167 -14.80 -20.10 -1.14
N PHE A 168 -13.56 -20.09 -0.64
CA PHE A 168 -12.35 -20.25 -1.45
C PHE A 168 -11.52 -21.49 -1.10
N ALA A 169 -11.82 -22.18 0.01
CA ALA A 169 -11.04 -23.32 0.52
C ALA A 169 -10.92 -24.50 -0.46
N ASN A 170 -11.99 -24.74 -1.23
CA ASN A 170 -12.10 -25.85 -2.16
C ASN A 170 -11.69 -25.48 -3.60
N LEU A 171 -11.28 -24.23 -3.83
CA LEU A 171 -10.80 -23.84 -5.16
C LEU A 171 -9.45 -24.52 -5.45
N PRO A 172 -9.20 -24.89 -6.71
CA PRO A 172 -7.89 -25.43 -7.10
C PRO A 172 -6.80 -24.37 -6.85
N LEU A 173 -5.61 -24.83 -6.49
CA LEU A 173 -4.45 -23.95 -6.41
C LEU A 173 -4.06 -23.48 -7.82
N GLU A 174 -3.68 -22.21 -7.94
CA GLU A 174 -3.22 -21.61 -9.19
C GLU A 174 -1.81 -22.09 -9.57
N PHE A 175 -1.03 -22.56 -8.59
CA PHE A 175 0.31 -23.12 -8.74
C PHE A 175 0.71 -23.91 -7.50
N GLU A 176 1.77 -24.72 -7.62
CA GLU A 176 2.31 -25.49 -6.49
C GLU A 176 2.87 -24.56 -5.40
N PRO A 177 2.53 -24.77 -4.12
CA PRO A 177 3.02 -23.92 -3.03
C PRO A 177 4.55 -23.79 -3.00
N GLY A 178 5.03 -22.56 -2.83
CA GLY A 178 6.46 -22.21 -2.83
C GLY A 178 7.07 -21.96 -4.21
N SER A 179 6.41 -22.37 -5.31
CA SER A 179 7.00 -22.28 -6.66
C SER A 179 6.93 -20.88 -7.29
N LYS A 180 5.96 -20.05 -6.91
CA LYS A 180 5.72 -18.71 -7.48
C LYS A 180 5.24 -17.75 -6.40
N PHE A 181 5.42 -16.46 -6.67
CA PHE A 181 4.78 -15.38 -5.91
C PHE A 181 3.49 -14.95 -6.62
N HIS A 182 2.39 -14.91 -5.87
CA HIS A 182 1.14 -14.27 -6.30
C HIS A 182 0.40 -13.73 -5.07
N TYR A 183 0.25 -12.40 -5.01
CA TYR A 183 -0.35 -11.71 -3.88
C TYR A 183 -1.78 -12.20 -3.62
N SER A 184 -2.05 -12.71 -2.42
CA SER A 184 -3.35 -13.29 -2.07
C SER A 184 -3.87 -12.80 -0.74
N ASN A 185 -5.02 -12.12 -0.76
CA ASN A 185 -5.69 -11.72 0.47
C ASN A 185 -6.22 -12.92 1.26
N SER A 186 -6.56 -14.02 0.57
CA SER A 186 -7.01 -15.27 1.17
C SER A 186 -5.96 -15.86 2.12
N GLY A 187 -4.67 -15.73 1.80
CA GLY A 187 -3.62 -16.24 2.66
C GLY A 187 -3.56 -15.53 4.03
N TYR A 188 -3.61 -14.20 4.03
CA TYR A 188 -3.64 -13.42 5.26
C TYR A 188 -4.98 -13.52 6.00
N PHE A 189 -6.08 -13.75 5.28
CA PHE A 189 -7.37 -14.08 5.89
C PHE A 189 -7.26 -15.37 6.72
N LEU A 190 -6.67 -16.42 6.15
CA LEU A 190 -6.46 -17.69 6.84
C LEU A 190 -5.50 -17.57 8.03
N LEU A 191 -4.44 -16.75 7.94
CA LEU A 191 -3.58 -16.45 9.10
C LEU A 191 -4.38 -15.86 10.27
N GLY A 192 -5.32 -14.95 9.99
CA GLY A 192 -6.25 -14.46 11.01
C GLY A 192 -7.10 -15.55 11.64
N ALA A 193 -7.66 -16.46 10.83
CA ALA A 193 -8.48 -17.57 11.32
C ALA A 193 -7.65 -18.56 12.17
N ILE A 194 -6.40 -18.81 11.78
CA ILE A 194 -5.44 -19.62 12.54
C ILE A 194 -5.11 -18.97 13.89
N ILE A 195 -4.87 -17.65 13.92
CA ILE A 195 -4.66 -16.90 15.17
C ILE A 195 -5.85 -17.09 16.12
N GLU A 196 -7.08 -16.93 15.62
CA GLU A 196 -8.28 -17.10 16.47
C GLU A 196 -8.40 -18.53 16.98
N LYS A 197 -8.17 -19.51 16.11
CA LYS A 197 -8.31 -20.93 16.46
C LYS A 197 -7.29 -21.37 17.52
N VAL A 198 -6.05 -20.91 17.42
CA VAL A 198 -4.97 -21.28 18.35
C VAL A 198 -5.07 -20.53 19.67
N THR A 199 -5.53 -19.28 19.66
CA THR A 199 -5.62 -18.46 20.88
C THR A 199 -6.96 -18.57 21.61
N GLY A 200 -8.02 -19.00 20.91
CA GLY A 200 -9.40 -18.98 21.41
C GLY A 200 -9.99 -17.57 21.56
N LYS A 201 -9.31 -16.54 21.05
CA LYS A 201 -9.72 -15.13 21.11
C LYS A 201 -10.00 -14.60 19.72
N SER A 202 -10.79 -13.54 19.59
CA SER A 202 -10.96 -12.90 18.29
C SER A 202 -9.68 -12.22 17.83
N TYR A 203 -9.49 -12.06 16.52
CA TYR A 203 -8.32 -11.39 15.96
C TYR A 203 -8.18 -9.97 16.50
N ALA A 204 -9.31 -9.25 16.64
CA ALA A 204 -9.34 -7.92 17.24
C ALA A 204 -8.84 -7.90 18.70
N GLN A 205 -9.19 -8.92 19.50
CA GLN A 205 -8.70 -9.04 20.88
C GLN A 205 -7.19 -9.30 20.92
N VAL A 206 -6.69 -10.23 20.10
CA VAL A 206 -5.26 -10.56 20.04
C VAL A 206 -4.43 -9.35 19.57
N LEU A 207 -4.91 -8.63 18.55
CA LEU A 207 -4.31 -7.38 18.08
C LEU A 207 -4.23 -6.33 19.22
N GLN A 208 -5.33 -6.12 19.93
CA GLN A 208 -5.42 -5.14 21.01
C GLN A 208 -4.49 -5.48 22.18
N GLU A 209 -4.46 -6.75 22.59
CA GLU A 209 -3.67 -7.24 23.72
C GLU A 209 -2.17 -7.27 23.42
N ASN A 210 -1.78 -7.75 22.24
CA ASN A 210 -0.39 -8.08 21.98
C ASN A 210 0.38 -6.99 21.23
N ILE A 211 -0.31 -6.03 20.60
CA ILE A 211 0.33 -4.94 19.83
C ILE A 211 -0.16 -3.59 20.31
N LEU A 212 -1.45 -3.29 20.17
CA LEU A 212 -1.91 -1.89 20.26
C LEU A 212 -1.76 -1.32 21.67
N ARG A 213 -2.18 -2.07 22.69
CA ARG A 213 -2.06 -1.62 24.09
C ARG A 213 -0.60 -1.57 24.58
N PRO A 214 0.27 -2.58 24.33
CA PRO A 214 1.70 -2.48 24.67
C PRO A 214 2.42 -1.28 24.03
N LEU A 215 1.99 -0.86 22.83
CA LEU A 215 2.59 0.26 22.11
C LEU A 215 1.89 1.60 22.36
N HIS A 216 0.82 1.64 23.16
CA HIS A 216 -0.02 2.82 23.34
C HIS A 216 -0.52 3.40 21.99
N MET A 217 -0.92 2.53 21.07
CA MET A 217 -1.54 2.89 19.78
C MET A 217 -3.05 3.11 19.95
N ASP A 218 -3.42 4.10 20.77
CA ASP A 218 -4.80 4.32 21.22
C ASP A 218 -5.76 4.81 20.12
N ASN A 219 -5.24 5.21 18.96
CA ASN A 219 -6.01 5.64 17.80
C ASN A 219 -5.99 4.61 16.65
N SER A 220 -5.60 3.37 16.96
CA SER A 220 -5.57 2.25 16.03
C SER A 220 -6.49 1.14 16.51
N GLY A 221 -7.00 0.35 15.58
CA GLY A 221 -7.90 -0.75 15.94
C GLY A 221 -8.44 -1.52 14.74
N TYR A 222 -9.28 -2.49 15.05
CA TYR A 222 -10.01 -3.27 14.07
C TYR A 222 -11.33 -2.54 13.72
N ASP A 223 -11.55 -2.24 12.43
CA ASP A 223 -12.73 -1.53 11.96
C ASP A 223 -13.93 -2.47 11.81
N LEU A 224 -15.09 -2.04 12.30
CA LEU A 224 -16.36 -2.73 12.14
C LEU A 224 -17.44 -1.71 11.76
N PRO A 225 -18.40 -2.06 10.87
CA PRO A 225 -19.41 -1.12 10.39
C PRO A 225 -20.20 -0.41 11.50
N GLY A 226 -20.48 -1.10 12.61
CA GLY A 226 -21.25 -0.55 13.73
C GLY A 226 -20.44 0.31 14.72
N THR A 227 -19.13 0.46 14.55
CA THR A 227 -18.30 1.17 15.53
C THR A 227 -18.32 2.68 15.29
N VAL A 228 -18.74 3.44 16.31
CA VAL A 228 -18.59 4.90 16.31
C VAL A 228 -17.14 5.26 16.64
N LEU A 229 -16.43 5.81 15.66
CA LEU A 229 -15.03 6.18 15.77
C LEU A 229 -14.85 7.69 15.64
N ALA A 230 -14.42 8.34 16.72
CA ALA A 230 -14.10 9.76 16.68
C ALA A 230 -12.93 10.04 15.73
N LYS A 231 -13.04 11.13 14.95
CA LYS A 231 -12.06 11.54 13.93
C LYS A 231 -11.82 10.51 12.82
N ARG A 232 -12.80 9.67 12.53
CA ARG A 232 -12.78 8.76 11.37
C ARG A 232 -12.93 9.55 10.08
N ALA A 233 -11.99 9.39 9.16
CA ALA A 233 -12.14 9.92 7.81
C ALA A 233 -13.21 9.14 7.03
N ALA A 234 -13.94 9.84 6.17
CA ALA A 234 -14.76 9.24 5.12
C ALA A 234 -13.89 9.02 3.87
N GLY A 235 -14.15 7.93 3.15
CA GLY A 235 -13.40 7.56 1.95
C GLY A 235 -14.09 8.07 0.69
N TYR A 236 -13.32 8.64 -0.22
CA TYR A 236 -13.82 9.19 -1.48
C TYR A 236 -13.09 8.60 -2.67
N GLN A 237 -13.73 8.64 -3.83
CA GLN A 237 -13.10 8.38 -5.12
C GLN A 237 -13.16 9.66 -5.96
N LYS A 238 -12.10 9.91 -6.73
CA LYS A 238 -12.07 11.01 -7.68
C LYS A 238 -12.60 10.50 -9.02
N THR A 239 -13.50 11.24 -9.62
CA THR A 239 -14.07 10.99 -10.95
C THR A 239 -13.89 12.24 -11.82
N PRO A 240 -14.06 12.14 -13.16
CA PRO A 240 -14.04 13.32 -14.02
C PRO A 240 -15.07 14.39 -13.62
N ALA A 241 -16.16 13.99 -12.95
CA ALA A 241 -17.23 14.88 -12.49
C ALA A 241 -16.95 15.50 -11.10
N GLY A 242 -15.92 15.05 -10.38
CA GLY A 242 -15.57 15.56 -9.05
C GLY A 242 -15.24 14.45 -8.06
N PHE A 243 -15.70 14.58 -6.82
CA PHE A 243 -15.53 13.54 -5.80
C PHE A 243 -16.85 12.85 -5.52
N GLU A 244 -16.79 11.54 -5.36
CA GLU A 244 -17.91 10.69 -4.94
C GLU A 244 -17.54 9.94 -3.67
N ASN A 245 -18.55 9.54 -2.90
CA ASN A 245 -18.36 8.62 -1.79
C ASN A 245 -17.83 7.28 -2.33
N ALA A 246 -16.84 6.70 -1.65
CA ALA A 246 -16.32 5.40 -2.04
C ALA A 246 -17.41 4.31 -1.89
N PRO A 247 -17.43 3.29 -2.77
CA PRO A 247 -18.38 2.20 -2.66
C PRO A 247 -18.32 1.52 -1.29
N TYR A 248 -19.49 1.15 -0.76
CA TYR A 248 -19.58 0.46 0.53
C TYR A 248 -18.78 -0.85 0.49
N LEU A 249 -18.15 -1.15 1.63
CA LEU A 249 -17.40 -2.38 1.89
C LEU A 249 -17.72 -2.78 3.33
N ASP A 250 -18.21 -4.00 3.52
CA ASP A 250 -18.42 -4.54 4.85
C ASP A 250 -17.07 -4.93 5.45
N MET A 251 -16.69 -4.27 6.55
CA MET A 251 -15.36 -4.43 7.14
C MET A 251 -15.14 -5.77 7.83
N THR A 252 -16.13 -6.66 7.89
CA THR A 252 -15.92 -8.06 8.26
C THR A 252 -15.22 -8.86 7.14
N VAL A 253 -15.27 -8.40 5.89
CA VAL A 253 -14.76 -9.12 4.71
C VAL A 253 -13.23 -9.04 4.56
N PRO A 254 -12.55 -7.87 4.66
CA PRO A 254 -11.10 -7.82 4.54
C PRO A 254 -10.37 -8.51 5.71
N TYR A 255 -11.02 -8.56 6.87
CA TYR A 255 -10.55 -9.26 8.08
C TYR A 255 -9.06 -8.99 8.38
N ALA A 256 -8.29 -10.03 8.74
CA ALA A 256 -6.87 -9.94 9.04
C ALA A 256 -5.96 -9.60 7.84
N ALA A 257 -6.54 -9.43 6.64
CA ALA A 257 -5.82 -8.97 5.46
C ALA A 257 -5.95 -7.47 5.23
N GLY A 258 -6.94 -6.78 5.83
CA GLY A 258 -7.20 -5.38 5.50
C GLY A 258 -8.08 -4.52 6.41
N SER A 259 -8.62 -5.03 7.52
CA SER A 259 -9.65 -4.31 8.28
C SER A 259 -9.16 -3.36 9.37
N LEU A 260 -7.87 -3.06 9.47
CA LEU A 260 -7.41 -2.10 10.49
C LEU A 260 -7.66 -0.65 10.07
N TYR A 261 -7.83 0.21 11.08
CA TYR A 261 -7.64 1.64 10.98
C TYR A 261 -6.47 2.10 11.85
N SER A 262 -5.87 3.24 11.51
CA SER A 262 -4.79 3.85 12.30
C SER A 262 -4.65 5.35 11.99
N THR A 263 -3.65 5.99 12.61
CA THR A 263 -3.21 7.36 12.35
C THR A 263 -1.72 7.35 11.99
N VAL A 264 -1.21 8.44 11.43
CA VAL A 264 0.23 8.53 11.12
C VAL A 264 1.09 8.48 12.39
N GLU A 265 0.58 8.99 13.51
CA GLU A 265 1.29 9.00 14.80
C GLU A 265 1.36 7.63 15.46
N ASP A 266 0.30 6.83 15.37
CA ASP A 266 0.33 5.46 15.86
C ASP A 266 1.19 4.56 14.97
N LEU A 267 1.17 4.75 13.65
CA LEU A 267 2.07 4.04 12.73
C LEU A 267 3.54 4.41 12.96
N TYR A 268 3.83 5.60 13.48
CA TYR A 268 5.17 5.94 13.98
C TYR A 268 5.54 5.13 15.23
N LYS A 269 4.63 4.96 16.21
CA LYS A 269 4.89 4.09 17.38
C LYS A 269 5.12 2.64 16.97
N TRP A 270 4.34 2.14 16.01
CA TRP A 270 4.53 0.83 15.39
C TRP A 270 5.94 0.67 14.82
N ASP A 271 6.39 1.62 14.01
CA ASP A 271 7.73 1.61 13.44
C ASP A 271 8.85 1.65 14.51
N ARG A 272 8.71 2.49 15.54
CA ARG A 272 9.68 2.53 16.66
C ARG A 272 9.76 1.20 17.40
N ALA A 273 8.64 0.50 17.57
CA ALA A 273 8.63 -0.81 18.19
C ALA A 273 9.45 -1.85 17.40
N LEU A 274 9.44 -1.77 16.07
CA LEU A 274 10.20 -2.68 15.19
C LEU A 274 11.72 -2.50 15.30
N ASP A 275 12.19 -1.36 15.78
CA ASP A 275 13.62 -1.11 16.08
C ASP A 275 14.03 -1.63 17.47
N SER A 276 13.08 -2.08 18.28
CA SER A 276 13.29 -2.60 19.63
C SER A 276 12.89 -4.07 19.75
N ASP A 277 13.31 -4.75 20.81
CA ASP A 277 12.88 -6.14 21.07
C ASP A 277 11.62 -6.22 21.94
N GLN A 278 10.82 -5.15 22.01
CA GLN A 278 9.63 -5.07 22.85
C GLN A 278 8.54 -6.07 22.45
N LEU A 279 8.32 -6.27 21.14
CA LEU A 279 7.23 -7.13 20.63
C LEU A 279 7.67 -8.45 20.03
N LEU A 280 8.91 -8.51 19.52
CA LEU A 280 9.53 -9.67 18.88
C LEU A 280 11.04 -9.59 19.08
N SER A 281 11.70 -10.74 19.21
CA SER A 281 13.16 -10.79 19.25
C SER A 281 13.80 -10.32 17.94
N ALA A 282 15.07 -9.90 18.01
CA ALA A 282 15.87 -9.59 16.82
C ALA A 282 15.90 -10.73 15.79
N ALA A 283 15.96 -11.99 16.24
CA ALA A 283 15.96 -13.16 15.36
C ALA A 283 14.63 -13.32 14.60
N SER A 284 13.49 -13.18 15.29
CA SER A 284 12.17 -13.25 14.65
C SER A 284 11.92 -12.09 13.70
N LYS A 285 12.38 -10.88 14.04
CA LYS A 285 12.33 -9.73 13.12
C LYS A 285 13.19 -9.97 11.89
N ALA A 286 14.39 -10.54 12.05
CA ALA A 286 15.25 -10.87 10.91
C ALA A 286 14.57 -11.86 9.95
N LEU A 287 13.85 -12.86 10.47
CA LEU A 287 13.02 -13.75 9.63
C LEU A 287 11.86 -13.00 8.97
N MET A 288 11.16 -12.15 9.71
CA MET A 288 10.00 -11.38 9.22
C MET A 288 10.37 -10.43 8.08
N PHE A 289 11.52 -9.77 8.16
CA PHE A 289 12.00 -8.84 7.13
C PHE A 289 12.78 -9.52 6.00
N LYS A 290 13.18 -10.79 6.15
CA LYS A 290 13.97 -11.50 5.14
C LYS A 290 13.16 -11.60 3.83
N PRO A 291 13.64 -11.02 2.72
CA PRO A 291 12.96 -11.15 1.45
C PRO A 291 12.97 -12.60 0.95
N PHE A 292 11.86 -13.04 0.36
CA PHE A 292 11.75 -14.30 -0.36
C PHE A 292 11.53 -14.01 -1.86
N LEU A 293 10.55 -14.65 -2.52
CA LEU A 293 10.21 -14.36 -3.90
C LEU A 293 9.67 -12.93 -4.06
N ASN A 294 10.00 -12.30 -5.19
CA ASN A 294 9.60 -10.91 -5.53
C ASN A 294 9.98 -9.86 -4.46
N ASN A 295 11.06 -10.10 -3.72
CA ASN A 295 11.53 -9.30 -2.58
C ASN A 295 10.48 -9.10 -1.48
N TYR A 296 9.55 -10.05 -1.32
CA TYR A 296 8.50 -10.01 -0.30
C TYR A 296 8.86 -10.93 0.88
N GLY A 297 8.95 -10.36 2.08
CA GLY A 297 9.07 -11.07 3.36
C GLY A 297 7.71 -11.32 4.00
N TYR A 298 7.62 -11.33 5.33
CA TYR A 298 6.34 -11.50 6.02
C TYR A 298 5.61 -10.16 6.15
N ALA A 299 4.86 -9.80 5.10
CA ALA A 299 4.17 -8.51 4.95
C ALA A 299 5.08 -7.29 4.74
N TRP A 300 6.28 -7.51 4.21
CA TRP A 300 7.24 -6.45 3.93
C TRP A 300 7.84 -6.61 2.55
N MET A 301 7.77 -5.56 1.74
CA MET A 301 8.51 -5.45 0.49
C MET A 301 9.84 -4.78 0.75
N THR A 302 10.91 -5.34 0.19
CA THR A 302 12.23 -4.72 0.27
C THR A 302 12.66 -4.24 -1.10
N ALA A 303 13.02 -2.97 -1.20
CA ALA A 303 13.63 -2.39 -2.39
C ALA A 303 14.98 -1.78 -2.03
N ARG A 304 15.94 -1.83 -2.96
CA ARG A 304 17.22 -1.15 -2.83
C ARG A 304 17.38 -0.16 -3.97
N GLY A 305 17.79 1.06 -3.66
CA GLY A 305 17.96 2.11 -4.66
C GLY A 305 19.06 3.09 -4.29
N VAL A 306 19.61 3.76 -5.30
CA VAL A 306 20.56 4.86 -5.11
C VAL A 306 19.80 6.18 -5.16
N LEU A 307 19.98 7.00 -4.14
CA LEU A 307 19.39 8.33 -4.03
C LEU A 307 20.50 9.36 -3.77
N GLY A 308 20.91 10.06 -4.82
CA GLY A 308 22.09 10.93 -4.75
C GLY A 308 23.36 10.10 -4.51
N LYS A 309 24.03 10.36 -3.38
CA LYS A 309 25.22 9.60 -2.95
C LYS A 309 24.89 8.40 -2.05
N ASP A 310 23.63 8.30 -1.60
CA ASP A 310 23.21 7.32 -0.61
C ASP A 310 22.64 6.08 -1.28
N THR A 311 22.96 4.90 -0.76
CA THR A 311 22.30 3.65 -1.16
C THR A 311 21.33 3.25 -0.05
N LEU A 312 20.04 3.31 -0.35
CA LEU A 312 18.97 3.10 0.62
C LEU A 312 18.36 1.72 0.45
N THR A 313 17.97 1.13 1.57
CA THR A 313 17.09 -0.04 1.62
C THR A 313 15.74 0.44 2.14
N LEU A 314 14.74 0.36 1.29
CA LEU A 314 13.36 0.67 1.64
C LEU A 314 12.70 -0.62 2.08
N VAL A 315 12.16 -0.64 3.30
CA VAL A 315 11.36 -1.74 3.83
C VAL A 315 9.95 -1.19 4.02
N GLU A 316 9.03 -1.63 3.16
CA GLU A 316 7.75 -0.93 2.99
C GLU A 316 6.58 -1.89 2.79
N HIS A 317 5.38 -1.36 2.97
CA HIS A 317 4.17 -1.99 2.48
C HIS A 317 3.13 -0.90 2.17
N ASN A 318 2.27 -1.14 1.18
CA ASN A 318 1.15 -0.26 0.84
C ASN A 318 -0.19 -0.91 1.20
N GLY A 319 -1.24 -0.11 1.31
CA GLY A 319 -2.59 -0.58 1.53
C GLY A 319 -3.57 0.22 0.70
N GLY A 320 -4.43 -0.48 -0.04
CA GLY A 320 -5.59 0.09 -0.70
C GLY A 320 -6.85 -0.57 -0.17
N ILE A 321 -7.88 0.23 0.03
CA ILE A 321 -9.23 -0.19 0.40
C ILE A 321 -10.20 0.91 -0.03
N ASN A 322 -11.47 0.62 -0.25
CA ASN A 322 -12.43 1.55 -0.87
C ASN A 322 -12.32 2.99 -0.31
N GLY A 323 -11.82 3.92 -1.13
CA GLY A 323 -11.67 5.34 -0.79
C GLY A 323 -10.43 5.71 0.02
N PHE A 324 -9.56 4.77 0.35
CA PHE A 324 -8.37 5.00 1.18
C PHE A 324 -7.11 4.39 0.56
N GLY A 325 -6.01 5.14 0.69
CA GLY A 325 -4.67 4.67 0.39
C GLY A 325 -3.78 4.81 1.62
N SER A 326 -2.82 3.92 1.77
CA SER A 326 -1.80 3.98 2.81
C SER A 326 -0.45 3.47 2.31
N LEU A 327 0.63 4.08 2.77
CA LEU A 327 2.00 3.66 2.49
C LEU A 327 2.85 3.97 3.70
N LEU A 328 3.60 2.97 4.14
CA LEU A 328 4.59 3.08 5.20
C LEU A 328 5.93 2.62 4.62
N THR A 329 6.90 3.52 4.59
CA THR A 329 8.25 3.25 4.07
C THR A 329 9.28 3.53 5.16
N ARG A 330 9.99 2.47 5.57
CA ARG A 330 11.06 2.52 6.57
C ARG A 330 12.42 2.53 5.87
N ILE A 331 13.38 3.25 6.43
CA ILE A 331 14.79 3.19 6.03
C ILE A 331 15.61 2.79 7.27
N PRO A 332 15.81 1.48 7.50
CA PRO A 332 16.43 1.00 8.74
C PRO A 332 17.84 1.53 9.00
N GLN A 333 18.60 1.85 7.94
CA GLN A 333 19.99 2.31 8.06
C GLN A 333 20.16 3.54 8.96
N ASP A 334 19.18 4.45 8.95
CA ASP A 334 19.23 5.70 9.70
C ASP A 334 17.94 5.98 10.47
N GLN A 335 17.10 4.96 10.68
CA GLN A 335 15.85 5.03 11.44
C GLN A 335 14.87 6.09 10.92
N SER A 336 14.88 6.33 9.61
CA SER A 336 13.92 7.22 8.96
C SER A 336 12.63 6.49 8.58
N LEU A 337 11.54 7.25 8.59
CA LEU A 337 10.19 6.75 8.32
C LEU A 337 9.40 7.78 7.52
N ILE A 338 8.62 7.30 6.56
CA ILE A 338 7.57 8.07 5.90
C ILE A 338 6.27 7.28 6.04
N VAL A 339 5.21 7.97 6.48
CA VAL A 339 3.85 7.45 6.53
C VAL A 339 2.95 8.39 5.75
N VAL A 340 2.23 7.87 4.76
CA VAL A 340 1.26 8.60 3.95
C VAL A 340 -0.08 7.88 4.04
N LEU A 341 -1.10 8.56 4.56
CA LEU A 341 -2.49 8.07 4.62
C LEU A 341 -3.37 9.02 3.82
N ASP A 342 -4.20 8.49 2.92
CA ASP A 342 -5.04 9.24 1.98
C ASP A 342 -6.49 8.75 2.06
N ASN A 343 -7.46 9.66 1.93
CA ASN A 343 -8.88 9.36 1.90
C ASN A 343 -9.58 9.74 0.58
N GLN A 344 -8.84 9.75 -0.53
CA GLN A 344 -9.36 10.00 -1.88
C GLN A 344 -8.98 8.91 -2.90
N GLY A 345 -8.79 7.67 -2.44
CA GLY A 345 -8.55 6.49 -3.29
C GLY A 345 -7.08 6.17 -3.54
N GLY A 346 -6.16 7.06 -3.17
CA GLY A 346 -4.74 6.74 -3.07
C GLY A 346 -3.94 6.61 -4.37
N GLU A 347 -4.43 7.13 -5.49
CA GLU A 347 -3.82 7.00 -6.82
C GLU A 347 -2.37 7.50 -6.89
N HIS A 348 -2.02 8.53 -6.10
CA HIS A 348 -0.70 9.18 -6.14
C HIS A 348 0.17 8.92 -4.90
N LEU A 349 -0.13 7.88 -4.11
CA LEU A 349 0.60 7.65 -2.85
C LEU A 349 2.09 7.43 -3.06
N THR A 350 2.46 6.71 -4.10
CA THR A 350 3.87 6.39 -4.36
C THR A 350 4.60 7.66 -4.78
N GLU A 351 4.01 8.50 -5.63
CA GLU A 351 4.58 9.77 -6.06
C GLU A 351 4.80 10.70 -4.86
N VAL A 352 3.82 10.79 -3.96
CA VAL A 352 3.92 11.59 -2.72
C VAL A 352 5.03 11.05 -1.82
N ASP A 353 5.02 9.76 -1.51
CA ASP A 353 6.05 9.13 -0.67
C ASP A 353 7.46 9.31 -1.25
N ARG A 354 7.65 9.04 -2.55
CA ARG A 354 8.96 9.20 -3.19
C ARG A 354 9.39 10.67 -3.25
N GLY A 355 8.47 11.61 -3.39
CA GLY A 355 8.77 13.04 -3.28
C GLY A 355 9.27 13.42 -1.88
N LEU A 356 8.60 12.94 -0.83
CA LEU A 356 9.00 13.12 0.57
C LEU A 356 10.37 12.49 0.84
N LEU A 357 10.60 11.27 0.35
CA LEU A 357 11.88 10.56 0.45
C LEU A 357 13.02 11.37 -0.18
N ARG A 358 12.80 11.90 -1.39
CA ARG A 358 13.80 12.74 -2.06
C ARG A 358 14.14 13.97 -1.23
N ILE A 359 13.14 14.68 -0.69
CA ILE A 359 13.36 15.85 0.16
C ILE A 359 14.10 15.47 1.46
N LEU A 360 13.73 14.35 2.08
CA LEU A 360 14.35 13.83 3.30
C LEU A 360 15.87 13.64 3.13
N TYR A 361 16.29 13.11 1.97
CA TYR A 361 17.69 12.91 1.58
C TYR A 361 18.29 14.07 0.77
N ASN A 362 17.72 15.27 0.90
CA ASN A 362 18.19 16.52 0.28
C ASN A 362 18.31 16.47 -1.26
N GLN A 363 17.54 15.61 -1.90
CA GLN A 363 17.43 15.52 -3.37
C GLN A 363 16.23 16.33 -3.88
N PRO A 364 16.27 16.86 -5.11
CA PRO A 364 15.13 17.55 -5.71
C PRO A 364 13.96 16.58 -5.92
N ALA A 365 12.77 16.89 -5.40
CA ALA A 365 11.55 16.17 -5.72
C ALA A 365 10.94 16.65 -7.05
N ALA A 366 10.31 15.75 -7.79
CA ALA A 366 9.51 16.13 -8.95
C ALA A 366 8.31 16.96 -8.47
N LYS A 367 8.03 18.07 -9.15
CA LYS A 367 6.87 18.89 -8.80
C LYS A 367 5.57 18.11 -9.06
N PRO A 368 4.61 18.14 -8.13
CA PRO A 368 3.24 17.69 -8.37
C PRO A 368 2.69 18.34 -9.65
N LYS A 369 2.27 17.51 -10.61
CA LYS A 369 1.63 18.00 -11.83
C LYS A 369 0.12 18.00 -11.59
N PRO A 370 -0.61 19.09 -11.85
CA PRO A 370 -2.05 19.05 -11.87
C PRO A 370 -2.50 17.91 -12.79
N ALA A 371 -3.54 17.18 -12.39
CA ALA A 371 -4.22 16.32 -13.35
C ALA A 371 -4.56 17.18 -14.58
N PRO A 372 -4.34 16.69 -15.82
CA PRO A 372 -4.80 17.43 -16.98
C PRO A 372 -6.27 17.76 -16.74
N THR A 373 -6.62 19.04 -16.78
CA THR A 373 -8.02 19.45 -16.81
C THR A 373 -8.63 18.66 -17.94
N VAL A 374 -9.51 17.71 -17.61
CA VAL A 374 -10.43 17.17 -18.59
C VAL A 374 -11.26 18.37 -18.98
N ALA A 375 -10.82 19.11 -20.02
CA ALA A 375 -11.73 19.91 -20.79
C ALA A 375 -12.85 18.92 -21.11
N ALA A 376 -14.07 19.23 -20.65
CA ALA A 376 -15.23 18.40 -20.90
C ALA A 376 -15.11 17.91 -22.35
N ALA A 377 -14.89 16.60 -22.53
CA ALA A 377 -14.85 16.04 -23.85
C ALA A 377 -16.14 16.54 -24.51
N PRO A 378 -16.08 17.17 -25.71
CA PRO A 378 -17.30 17.60 -26.36
C PRO A 378 -18.24 16.40 -26.37
N THR A 379 -19.44 16.59 -25.82
CA THR A 379 -20.53 15.62 -25.77
C THR A 379 -21.09 15.36 -27.17
N THR A 380 -20.21 15.11 -28.13
CA THR A 380 -20.54 14.54 -29.41
C THR A 380 -20.32 13.05 -29.26
N ALA A 381 -21.42 12.29 -29.27
CA ALA A 381 -21.39 10.85 -29.45
C ALA A 381 -20.38 10.50 -30.57
N PRO A 382 -19.57 9.43 -30.41
CA PRO A 382 -18.63 9.04 -31.45
C PRO A 382 -19.38 8.86 -32.76
N LYS A 383 -18.96 9.62 -33.77
CA LYS A 383 -19.46 9.48 -35.13
C LYS A 383 -19.12 8.04 -35.58
N PRO A 384 -20.07 7.29 -36.17
CA PRO A 384 -19.77 5.96 -36.69
C PRO A 384 -18.55 6.04 -37.61
N LEU A 385 -17.59 5.13 -37.41
CA LEU A 385 -16.40 5.02 -38.25
C LEU A 385 -16.84 4.88 -39.72
N GLY A 386 -16.56 5.91 -40.51
CA GLY A 386 -16.66 5.84 -41.96
C GLY A 386 -15.60 4.87 -42.50
N SER A 387 -16.08 3.76 -43.06
CA SER A 387 -15.53 2.81 -44.05
C SER A 387 -14.03 2.72 -44.42
N ASN A 388 -13.07 3.20 -43.63
CA ASN A 388 -11.63 3.02 -43.86
C ASN A 388 -10.91 2.50 -42.59
N ALA A 389 -11.56 1.64 -41.81
CA ALA A 389 -10.90 0.94 -40.70
C ALA A 389 -9.95 -0.14 -41.25
N SER A 390 -8.69 -0.14 -40.83
CA SER A 390 -7.81 -1.29 -41.01
C SER A 390 -8.48 -2.54 -40.44
N PRO A 391 -8.43 -3.71 -41.12
CA PRO A 391 -9.10 -4.91 -40.63
C PRO A 391 -8.60 -5.22 -39.21
N LEU A 392 -9.53 -5.50 -38.28
CA LEU A 392 -9.20 -5.72 -36.86
C LEU A 392 -8.14 -6.81 -36.65
N THR A 393 -8.03 -7.74 -37.59
CA THR A 393 -6.98 -8.76 -37.65
C THR A 393 -5.55 -8.19 -37.67
N SER A 394 -5.35 -6.96 -38.16
CA SER A 394 -4.04 -6.30 -38.15
C SER A 394 -3.51 -5.99 -36.75
N TYR A 395 -4.41 -5.87 -35.76
CA TYR A 395 -4.07 -5.61 -34.35
C TYR A 395 -3.88 -6.91 -33.55
N VAL A 396 -4.37 -8.05 -34.04
CA VAL A 396 -4.24 -9.36 -33.37
C VAL A 396 -2.78 -9.77 -33.29
N GLY A 397 -2.39 -10.31 -32.14
CA GLY A 397 -1.03 -10.77 -31.87
C GLY A 397 -0.67 -10.67 -30.40
N LYS A 398 0.60 -10.97 -30.10
CA LYS A 398 1.14 -10.91 -28.74
C LYS A 398 2.17 -9.81 -28.64
N TYR A 399 2.05 -8.99 -27.61
CA TYR A 399 2.89 -7.82 -27.37
C TYR A 399 3.66 -8.02 -26.08
N GLN A 400 4.98 -7.98 -26.14
CA GLN A 400 5.85 -8.14 -24.98
C GLN A 400 6.19 -6.77 -24.39
N LEU A 401 5.69 -6.50 -23.18
CA LEU A 401 5.89 -5.23 -22.46
C LEU A 401 7.01 -5.34 -21.41
N ALA A 402 7.28 -6.55 -20.93
CA ALA A 402 8.44 -6.89 -20.09
C ALA A 402 8.85 -8.36 -20.33
N PRO A 403 10.02 -8.85 -19.86
CA PRO A 403 10.51 -10.20 -20.15
C PRO A 403 9.49 -11.32 -19.91
N THR A 404 8.66 -11.20 -18.88
CA THR A 404 7.60 -12.18 -18.54
C THR A 404 6.20 -11.59 -18.58
N PHE A 405 6.02 -10.39 -19.14
CA PHE A 405 4.74 -9.70 -19.19
C PHE A 405 4.34 -9.43 -20.63
N PHE A 406 3.25 -10.08 -21.04
CA PHE A 406 2.69 -10.00 -22.37
C PHE A 406 1.23 -9.55 -22.32
N ILE A 407 0.82 -8.86 -23.37
CA ILE A 407 -0.57 -8.59 -23.72
C ILE A 407 -0.90 -9.38 -24.98
N ALA A 408 -1.92 -10.23 -24.90
CA ALA A 408 -2.50 -10.90 -26.06
C ALA A 408 -3.71 -10.12 -26.55
N ILE A 409 -3.72 -9.77 -27.84
CA ILE A 409 -4.86 -9.17 -28.53
C ILE A 409 -5.50 -10.22 -29.41
N THR A 410 -6.78 -10.47 -29.19
CA THR A 410 -7.58 -11.43 -29.97
C THR A 410 -8.81 -10.75 -30.57
N ALA A 411 -9.32 -11.30 -31.67
CA ALA A 411 -10.52 -10.80 -32.34
C ALA A 411 -11.59 -11.89 -32.40
N GLU A 412 -12.80 -11.59 -31.94
CA GLU A 412 -13.99 -12.45 -32.07
C GLU A 412 -15.18 -11.59 -32.49
N ASN A 413 -15.97 -12.04 -33.47
CA ASN A 413 -17.22 -11.36 -33.90
C ASN A 413 -17.09 -9.84 -34.14
N SER A 414 -16.00 -9.39 -34.77
CA SER A 414 -15.70 -7.97 -35.02
C SER A 414 -15.40 -7.13 -33.77
N GLN A 415 -15.06 -7.77 -32.66
CA GLN A 415 -14.68 -7.14 -31.40
C GLN A 415 -13.26 -7.56 -31.01
N LEU A 416 -12.45 -6.60 -30.54
CA LEU A 416 -11.12 -6.90 -29.99
C LEU A 416 -11.20 -7.15 -28.49
N PHE A 417 -10.31 -8.02 -28.03
CA PHE A 417 -10.14 -8.33 -26.63
C PHE A 417 -8.67 -8.26 -26.26
N LEU A 418 -8.42 -7.85 -25.01
CA LEU A 418 -7.11 -7.79 -24.41
C LEU A 418 -7.02 -8.79 -23.27
N GLN A 419 -5.92 -9.53 -23.19
CA GLN A 419 -5.59 -10.32 -22.02
C GLN A 419 -4.12 -10.12 -21.65
N ALA A 420 -3.89 -9.50 -20.50
CA ALA A 420 -2.55 -9.42 -19.93
C ALA A 420 -2.18 -10.74 -19.24
N THR A 421 -0.88 -11.03 -19.14
CA THR A 421 -0.37 -12.27 -18.56
C THR A 421 -0.88 -12.46 -17.12
N GLY A 422 -1.61 -13.55 -16.89
CA GLY A 422 -2.18 -13.86 -15.58
C GLY A 422 -3.41 -13.02 -15.19
N GLN A 423 -3.97 -12.24 -16.11
CA GLN A 423 -5.15 -11.40 -15.88
C GLN A 423 -6.38 -11.91 -16.65
N SER A 424 -7.54 -11.41 -16.22
CA SER A 424 -8.79 -11.58 -16.94
C SER A 424 -8.72 -10.98 -18.33
N ARG A 425 -9.53 -11.53 -19.23
CA ARG A 425 -9.71 -11.01 -20.58
C ARG A 425 -10.75 -9.88 -20.54
N PHE A 426 -10.44 -8.76 -21.18
CA PHE A 426 -11.30 -7.59 -21.24
C PHE A 426 -11.66 -7.25 -22.68
N GLU A 427 -12.84 -6.68 -22.87
CA GLU A 427 -13.30 -6.16 -24.16
C GLU A 427 -12.69 -4.78 -24.42
N LEU A 428 -12.26 -4.53 -25.66
CA LEU A 428 -11.65 -3.27 -26.07
C LEU A 428 -12.66 -2.36 -26.76
N ALA A 429 -13.05 -1.26 -26.13
CA ALA A 429 -13.93 -0.27 -26.75
C ALA A 429 -13.14 0.63 -27.69
N ALA A 430 -13.46 0.64 -28.99
CA ALA A 430 -12.80 1.51 -29.96
C ALA A 430 -13.16 2.97 -29.73
N GLU A 431 -12.15 3.83 -29.60
CA GLU A 431 -12.33 5.28 -29.48
C GLU A 431 -12.01 5.98 -30.80
N THR A 432 -10.85 5.64 -31.38
CA THR A 432 -10.42 6.07 -32.71
C THR A 432 -9.67 4.92 -33.40
N THR A 433 -9.26 5.10 -34.66
CA THR A 433 -8.50 4.06 -35.36
C THR A 433 -7.15 3.84 -34.68
N GLY A 434 -6.98 2.68 -34.04
CA GLY A 434 -5.74 2.31 -33.34
C GLY A 434 -5.73 2.67 -31.85
N HIS A 435 -6.79 3.28 -31.32
CA HIS A 435 -6.92 3.63 -29.91
C HIS A 435 -8.15 2.96 -29.28
N TYR A 436 -7.97 2.25 -28.18
CA TYR A 436 -9.03 1.48 -27.53
C TYR A 436 -8.97 1.63 -26.01
N SER A 437 -10.12 1.78 -25.36
CA SER A 437 -10.23 1.79 -23.90
C SER A 437 -10.67 0.44 -23.33
N ILE A 438 -10.24 0.21 -22.09
CA ILE A 438 -10.56 -0.95 -21.25
C ILE A 438 -11.33 -0.42 -20.04
N LYS A 439 -12.66 -0.45 -20.14
CA LYS A 439 -13.55 0.25 -19.19
C LYS A 439 -13.43 -0.28 -17.77
N GLU A 440 -13.17 -1.57 -17.61
CA GLU A 440 -13.14 -2.28 -16.34
C GLU A 440 -11.92 -1.92 -15.48
N VAL A 441 -10.81 -1.50 -16.10
CA VAL A 441 -9.54 -1.25 -15.42
C VAL A 441 -8.99 0.16 -15.64
N GLN A 442 -9.82 1.06 -16.20
CA GLN A 442 -9.49 2.46 -16.49
C GLN A 442 -8.11 2.61 -17.12
N ALA A 443 -7.92 1.88 -18.21
CA ALA A 443 -6.71 1.91 -19.02
C ALA A 443 -7.10 2.00 -20.48
N ASP A 444 -6.16 2.44 -21.31
CA ASP A 444 -6.32 2.47 -22.75
C ASP A 444 -5.05 1.96 -23.43
N ILE A 445 -5.20 1.57 -24.69
CA ILE A 445 -4.11 1.07 -25.51
C ILE A 445 -4.04 1.81 -26.84
N GLU A 446 -2.83 2.10 -27.26
CA GLU A 446 -2.51 2.67 -28.57
C GLU A 446 -1.68 1.68 -29.40
N PHE A 447 -2.11 1.40 -30.63
CA PHE A 447 -1.34 0.61 -31.58
C PHE A 447 -0.48 1.50 -32.47
N VAL A 448 0.84 1.27 -32.46
CA VAL A 448 1.80 2.01 -33.28
C VAL A 448 2.15 1.21 -34.53
N LYS A 449 1.99 1.83 -35.69
CA LYS A 449 2.31 1.26 -37.00
C LYS A 449 3.68 1.70 -37.50
N ALA A 450 4.35 0.81 -38.20
CA ALA A 450 5.56 1.10 -38.97
C ALA A 450 5.26 1.95 -40.21
N ALA A 451 6.32 2.45 -40.86
CA ALA A 451 6.21 3.10 -42.17
C ALA A 451 5.61 2.18 -43.26
N SER A 452 5.67 0.86 -43.09
CA SER A 452 5.04 -0.15 -43.96
C SER A 452 3.53 -0.31 -43.72
N GLY A 453 2.98 0.31 -42.68
CA GLY A 453 1.58 0.19 -42.27
C GLY A 453 1.27 -1.01 -41.36
N ALA A 454 2.24 -1.88 -41.07
CA ALA A 454 2.09 -2.99 -40.13
C ALA A 454 2.15 -2.50 -38.68
N VAL A 455 1.35 -3.11 -37.78
CA VAL A 455 1.39 -2.83 -36.34
C VAL A 455 2.63 -3.48 -35.73
N GLU A 456 3.52 -2.67 -35.15
CA GLU A 456 4.78 -3.15 -34.53
C GLU A 456 4.78 -3.07 -33.01
N LYS A 457 3.97 -2.16 -32.43
CA LYS A 457 3.92 -1.95 -30.99
C LYS A 457 2.50 -1.69 -30.51
N LEU A 458 2.31 -1.98 -29.23
CA LEU A 458 1.16 -1.54 -28.43
C LEU A 458 1.72 -0.72 -27.26
N ILE A 459 1.11 0.42 -26.95
CA ILE A 459 1.40 1.18 -25.73
C ILE A 459 0.22 1.00 -24.80
N LEU A 460 0.45 0.53 -23.58
CA LEU A 460 -0.57 0.50 -22.53
C LEU A 460 -0.46 1.78 -21.71
N HIS A 461 -1.54 2.54 -21.66
CA HIS A 461 -1.70 3.72 -20.83
C HIS A 461 -2.51 3.34 -19.59
N GLN A 462 -1.84 3.28 -18.44
CA GLN A 462 -2.51 2.90 -17.19
C GLN A 462 -1.84 3.58 -15.99
N GLY A 463 -2.65 4.19 -15.13
CA GLY A 463 -2.15 4.87 -13.92
C GLY A 463 -1.14 5.98 -14.23
N GLY A 464 -1.33 6.69 -15.36
CA GLY A 464 -0.43 7.76 -15.81
C GLY A 464 0.94 7.29 -16.32
N ARG A 465 1.11 6.00 -16.62
CA ARG A 465 2.32 5.42 -17.22
C ARG A 465 2.02 4.90 -18.61
N ASP A 466 3.02 5.07 -19.48
CA ASP A 466 3.04 4.50 -20.82
C ASP A 466 3.98 3.28 -20.82
N LEU A 467 3.43 2.11 -21.08
CA LEU A 467 4.16 0.85 -21.12
C LEU A 467 4.19 0.33 -22.56
N PRO A 468 5.27 0.62 -23.32
CA PRO A 468 5.39 0.14 -24.69
C PRO A 468 5.69 -1.36 -24.72
N GLY A 469 5.03 -2.08 -25.62
CA GLY A 469 5.23 -3.49 -25.88
C GLY A 469 5.45 -3.76 -27.37
N VAL A 470 6.49 -4.53 -27.68
CA VAL A 470 6.82 -4.90 -29.06
C VAL A 470 5.99 -6.12 -29.45
N LYS A 471 5.44 -6.11 -30.68
CA LYS A 471 4.73 -7.27 -31.22
C LYS A 471 5.73 -8.40 -31.49
N VAL A 472 5.50 -9.56 -30.88
CA VAL A 472 6.39 -10.74 -30.95
C VAL A 472 5.75 -11.94 -31.65
N GLU A 473 4.42 -11.95 -31.76
CA GLU A 473 3.63 -12.98 -32.47
C GLU A 473 2.49 -12.33 -33.24
#